data_AF-A0A2G4JCR8-F1
#
_entry.id   AF-A0A2G4JCR8-F1
#
_cell.length_a   1.000
_cell.length_b   1.000
_cell.length_c   1.000
_cell.angle_alpha   90.00
_cell.angle_beta   90.00
_cell.angle_gamma   90.00
#
_symmetry.space_group_name_H-M   'P 1'
#
loop_
_entity.id
_entity.type
_entity.pdbx_description
1 polymer ?
#
loop_
_entity_poly.entity_id
_entity_poly.type
_entity_poly.pdbx_seq_one_letter_code
_entity_poly.pdbx_strand_id
1 'polypeptide(L)'
;MNKIYIIIVFVFMIGLAVNVSGEESLIPSWIKNTAQYWTEGKSSDSEFIDALEYLIKNGIIKVNSTREPGIIYENGIVTKIVDGDTIYTDLYKIRLSLINTPERGQTGFSEATAFTANLCPLGSVILINQDNLQPYDKYGRMVAKVSCADKVLNSELLDNKHANILKNYCSKSEFSAESWARNFGC
;
A
#
# COMPACT_ATOMS: atom_id res chain seq x y z
N MET A 1 -17.15 63.22 15.72
CA MET A 1 -18.25 62.46 16.35
C MET A 1 -19.00 61.52 15.39
N ASN A 2 -18.39 61.01 14.30
CA ASN A 2 -19.14 60.26 13.27
C ASN A 2 -18.44 59.03 12.66
N LYS A 3 -17.31 58.57 13.22
CA LYS A 3 -16.59 57.37 12.72
C LYS A 3 -16.75 56.14 13.63
N ILE A 4 -16.86 56.36 14.94
CA ILE A 4 -17.04 55.29 15.93
C ILE A 4 -18.48 54.73 15.90
N TYR A 5 -19.48 55.59 15.68
CA TYR A 5 -20.89 55.17 15.65
C TYR A 5 -21.20 54.28 14.42
N ILE A 6 -20.57 54.55 13.27
CA ILE A 6 -20.72 53.76 12.05
C ILE A 6 -20.16 52.34 12.24
N ILE A 7 -19.00 52.21 12.91
CA ILE A 7 -18.37 50.89 13.17
C ILE A 7 -19.23 50.06 14.12
N ILE A 8 -19.80 50.66 15.17
CA ILE A 8 -20.65 49.95 16.13
C ILE A 8 -21.96 49.46 15.48
N VAL A 9 -22.58 50.27 14.62
CA VAL A 9 -23.80 49.86 13.89
C VAL A 9 -23.50 48.78 12.85
N PHE A 10 -22.34 48.80 12.19
CA PHE A 10 -21.95 47.77 11.22
C PHE A 10 -21.66 46.41 11.89
N VAL A 11 -21.03 46.42 13.07
CA VAL A 11 -20.79 45.20 13.87
C VAL A 11 -22.09 44.63 14.43
N PHE A 12 -23.04 45.48 14.81
CA PHE A 12 -24.34 45.05 15.36
C PHE A 12 -25.31 44.53 14.28
N MET A 13 -25.25 45.04 13.04
CA MET A 13 -26.07 44.57 11.92
C MET A 13 -25.57 43.24 11.32
N ILE A 14 -24.28 42.95 11.39
CA ILE A 14 -23.75 41.62 11.00
C ILE A 14 -24.15 40.56 12.04
N GLY A 15 -24.29 40.94 13.32
CA GLY A 15 -24.65 40.04 14.42
C GLY A 15 -26.08 39.47 14.39
N LEU A 16 -26.97 39.94 13.52
CA LEU A 16 -28.36 39.44 13.41
C LEU A 16 -28.61 38.56 12.18
N ALA A 17 -27.61 38.35 11.32
CA ALA A 17 -27.76 37.53 10.11
C ALA A 17 -26.84 36.29 10.06
N VAL A 18 -25.99 36.06 11.07
CA VAL A 18 -25.19 34.83 11.12
C VAL A 18 -25.87 33.82 12.05
N ASN A 19 -26.74 33.01 11.46
CA ASN A 19 -26.93 31.67 12.00
C ASN A 19 -25.65 30.89 11.68
N VAL A 20 -24.63 30.96 12.56
CA VAL A 20 -23.61 29.90 12.60
C VAL A 20 -24.31 28.67 13.14
N SER A 21 -25.01 27.96 12.26
CA SER A 21 -25.34 26.56 12.52
C SER A 21 -24.02 25.82 12.43
N GLY A 22 -23.39 25.59 13.59
CA GLY A 22 -22.27 24.67 13.69
C GLY A 22 -22.76 23.30 13.28
N GLU A 23 -22.57 22.94 12.02
CA GLU A 23 -22.36 21.53 11.71
C GLU A 23 -21.15 21.11 12.53
N GLU A 24 -21.34 20.16 13.44
CA GLU A 24 -20.21 19.40 13.97
C GLU A 24 -19.56 18.72 12.78
N SER A 25 -18.55 19.38 12.21
CA SER A 25 -17.62 18.74 11.31
C SER A 25 -17.15 17.48 12.00
N LEU A 26 -17.47 16.32 11.40
CA LEU A 26 -17.02 15.01 11.88
C LEU A 26 -15.51 14.99 12.11
N ILE A 27 -14.76 15.87 11.44
CA ILE A 27 -13.35 16.11 11.66
C ILE A 27 -13.15 17.21 12.72
N PRO A 28 -12.54 16.90 13.89
CA PRO A 28 -12.25 17.87 14.94
C PRO A 28 -11.39 19.02 14.44
N SER A 29 -11.73 20.25 14.85
CA SER A 29 -11.04 21.45 14.37
C SER A 29 -9.57 21.52 14.79
N TRP A 30 -9.16 20.84 15.87
CA TRP A 30 -7.77 20.84 16.34
C TRP A 30 -6.80 20.24 15.31
N ILE A 31 -7.25 19.30 14.46
CA ILE A 31 -6.37 18.68 13.46
C ILE A 31 -5.85 19.69 12.44
N LYS A 32 -6.63 20.76 12.18
CA LYS A 32 -6.23 21.83 11.25
C LYS A 32 -4.98 22.56 11.76
N ASN A 33 -4.92 22.82 13.07
CA ASN A 33 -3.76 23.46 13.69
C ASN A 33 -2.56 22.51 13.71
N THR A 34 -2.78 21.24 14.01
CA THR A 34 -1.71 20.21 13.98
C THR A 34 -1.11 20.08 12.58
N ALA A 35 -1.93 20.04 11.53
CA ALA A 35 -1.47 20.02 10.14
C ALA A 35 -0.71 21.30 9.77
N GLN A 36 -1.20 22.47 10.18
CA GLN A 36 -0.50 23.73 9.97
C GLN A 36 0.89 23.74 10.62
N TYR A 37 0.99 23.34 11.89
CA TYR A 37 2.27 23.29 12.59
C TYR A 37 3.26 22.32 11.95
N TRP A 38 2.79 21.17 11.47
CA TRP A 38 3.62 20.24 10.71
C TRP A 38 4.14 20.86 9.40
N THR A 39 3.28 21.53 8.62
CA THR A 39 3.70 22.19 7.37
C THR A 39 4.66 23.37 7.58
N GLU A 40 4.59 24.01 8.74
CA GLU A 40 5.51 25.10 9.13
C GLU A 40 6.81 24.57 9.77
N GLY A 41 6.99 23.25 9.86
CA GLY A 41 8.16 22.62 10.49
C GLY A 41 8.23 22.81 12.02
N LYS A 42 7.10 23.16 12.65
CA LYS A 42 6.97 23.38 14.10
C LYS A 42 6.57 22.12 14.87
N SER A 43 6.25 21.04 14.16
CA SER A 43 5.93 19.72 14.71
C SER A 43 6.65 18.66 13.89
N SER A 44 7.05 17.56 14.53
CA SER A 44 7.76 16.46 13.86
C SER A 44 6.80 15.55 13.08
N ASP A 45 7.36 14.77 12.15
CA ASP A 45 6.60 13.72 11.46
C ASP A 45 5.95 12.74 12.44
N SER A 46 6.63 12.40 13.54
CA SER A 46 6.09 11.48 14.56
C SER A 46 4.88 12.08 15.28
N GLU A 47 4.93 13.35 15.65
CA GLU A 47 3.81 14.04 16.31
C GLU A 47 2.59 14.17 15.37
N PHE A 48 2.84 14.38 14.08
CA PHE A 48 1.77 14.41 13.08
C PHE A 48 1.17 13.01 12.85
N ILE A 49 1.99 11.95 12.84
CA ILE A 49 1.54 10.56 12.75
C ILE A 49 0.69 10.19 13.96
N ASP A 50 1.10 10.51 15.18
CA ASP A 50 0.34 10.23 16.40
C ASP A 50 -1.07 10.86 16.37
N ALA A 51 -1.17 12.08 15.82
CA ALA A 51 -2.46 12.73 15.61
C ALA A 51 -3.35 12.00 14.60
N LEU A 52 -2.78 11.50 13.50
CA LEU A 52 -3.51 10.69 12.52
C LEU A 52 -3.94 9.34 13.12
N GLU A 53 -3.07 8.68 13.89
CA GLU A 53 -3.39 7.45 14.62
C GLU A 53 -4.56 7.65 15.59
N TYR A 54 -4.58 8.76 16.32
CA TYR A 54 -5.69 9.12 17.19
C TYR A 54 -7.01 9.21 16.40
N LEU A 55 -7.02 9.86 15.24
CA LEU A 55 -8.23 10.01 14.43
C LEU A 55 -8.74 8.66 13.91
N ILE A 56 -7.84 7.76 13.54
CA ILE A 56 -8.20 6.40 13.10
C ILE A 56 -8.75 5.59 14.27
N LYS A 57 -8.05 5.60 15.42
CA LYS A 57 -8.42 4.83 16.62
C LYS A 57 -9.78 5.24 17.18
N ASN A 58 -10.12 6.53 17.11
CA ASN A 58 -11.41 7.04 17.57
C ASN A 58 -12.51 6.96 16.49
N GLY A 59 -12.23 6.35 15.33
CA GLY A 59 -13.19 6.16 14.25
C GLY A 59 -13.62 7.46 13.55
N ILE A 60 -12.85 8.54 13.75
CA ILE A 60 -13.07 9.87 13.18
C ILE A 60 -12.67 9.87 11.71
N ILE A 61 -11.49 9.32 11.42
CA ILE A 61 -11.09 8.93 10.08
C ILE A 61 -11.36 7.44 9.95
N LYS A 62 -12.26 7.08 9.02
CA LYS A 62 -12.40 5.71 8.57
C LYS A 62 -11.49 5.53 7.38
N VAL A 63 -10.43 4.76 7.55
CA VAL A 63 -9.61 4.29 6.43
C VAL A 63 -10.40 3.18 5.74
N ASN A 64 -11.27 3.56 4.80
CA ASN A 64 -11.73 2.60 3.81
C ASN A 64 -10.52 2.29 2.94
N SER A 65 -10.03 1.05 2.98
CA SER A 65 -9.21 0.53 1.90
C SER A 65 -10.10 0.57 0.67
N THR A 66 -10.06 1.67 -0.09
CA THR A 66 -10.50 1.67 -1.47
C THR A 66 -9.55 0.74 -2.20
N ARG A 67 -9.83 -0.56 -2.15
CA ARG A 67 -9.35 -1.48 -3.17
C ARG A 67 -9.85 -0.85 -4.47
N GLU A 68 -8.95 -0.39 -5.33
CA GLU A 68 -9.39 0.11 -6.63
C GLU A 68 -10.28 -0.97 -7.26
N PRO A 69 -11.42 -0.61 -7.89
CA PRO A 69 -12.29 -1.59 -8.52
C PRO A 69 -11.49 -2.46 -9.49
N GLY A 70 -11.28 -3.72 -9.14
CA GLY A 70 -10.44 -4.65 -9.90
C GLY A 70 -9.20 -5.16 -9.17
N ILE A 71 -8.71 -4.53 -8.10
CA ILE A 71 -7.55 -5.06 -7.36
C ILE A 71 -8.01 -6.09 -6.31
N ILE A 72 -7.63 -7.34 -6.52
CA ILE A 72 -7.92 -8.46 -5.62
C ILE A 72 -6.73 -8.64 -4.66
N TYR A 73 -6.92 -8.16 -3.43
CA TYR A 73 -6.00 -8.41 -2.32
C TYR A 73 -6.52 -9.55 -1.45
N GLU A 74 -5.72 -10.61 -1.32
CA GLU A 74 -6.00 -11.75 -0.45
C GLU A 74 -4.88 -11.95 0.56
N ASN A 75 -5.22 -12.47 1.73
CA ASN A 75 -4.24 -12.96 2.69
C ASN A 75 -4.10 -14.48 2.52
N GLY A 76 -2.88 -14.99 2.75
CA GLY A 76 -2.65 -16.43 2.82
C GLY A 76 -1.55 -16.77 3.82
N ILE A 77 -1.67 -17.93 4.46
CA ILE A 77 -0.63 -18.47 5.33
C ILE A 77 0.32 -19.31 4.48
N VAL A 78 1.61 -19.02 4.51
CA VAL A 78 2.61 -19.78 3.74
C VAL A 78 2.69 -21.21 4.25
N THR A 79 2.35 -22.18 3.40
CA THR A 79 2.39 -23.62 3.73
C THR A 79 3.58 -24.33 3.09
N LYS A 80 4.09 -23.80 1.97
CA LYS A 80 5.24 -24.38 1.26
C LYS A 80 5.94 -23.37 0.38
N ILE A 81 7.27 -23.40 0.39
CA ILE A 81 8.12 -22.75 -0.60
C ILE A 81 8.58 -23.83 -1.60
N VAL A 82 8.21 -23.69 -2.87
CA VAL A 82 8.53 -24.70 -3.90
C VAL A 82 9.89 -24.42 -4.53
N ASP A 83 10.12 -23.15 -4.85
CA ASP A 83 11.34 -22.58 -5.42
C ASP A 83 11.37 -21.07 -5.10
N GLY A 84 12.21 -20.29 -5.78
CA GLY A 84 12.32 -18.86 -5.54
C GLY A 84 11.10 -18.03 -6.01
N ASP A 85 10.28 -18.51 -6.93
CA ASP A 85 9.15 -17.75 -7.48
C ASP A 85 7.79 -18.45 -7.37
N THR A 86 7.72 -19.55 -6.64
CA THR A 86 6.51 -20.33 -6.43
C THR A 86 6.29 -20.60 -4.94
N ILE A 87 5.20 -20.05 -4.41
CA ILE A 87 4.76 -20.19 -3.01
C ILE A 87 3.38 -20.84 -2.97
N TYR A 88 3.17 -21.80 -2.07
CA TYR A 88 1.83 -22.27 -1.74
C TYR A 88 1.39 -21.71 -0.40
N THR A 89 0.12 -21.35 -0.33
CA THR A 89 -0.57 -20.96 0.88
C THR A 89 -1.59 -22.02 1.29
N ASP A 90 -2.35 -21.74 2.34
CA ASP A 90 -3.53 -22.50 2.75
C ASP A 90 -4.65 -22.49 1.70
N LEU A 91 -4.72 -21.45 0.87
CA LEU A 91 -5.80 -21.27 -0.11
C LEU A 91 -5.33 -21.37 -1.57
N TYR A 92 -4.09 -20.95 -1.87
CA TYR A 92 -3.65 -20.71 -3.24
C TYR A 92 -2.29 -21.32 -3.53
N LYS A 93 -2.10 -21.70 -4.80
CA LYS A 93 -0.78 -21.94 -5.37
C LYS A 93 -0.40 -20.71 -6.17
N ILE A 94 0.70 -20.06 -5.82
CA ILE A 94 1.08 -18.76 -6.36
C ILE A 94 2.33 -18.93 -7.23
N ARG A 95 2.31 -18.30 -8.40
CA ARG A 95 3.48 -18.01 -9.23
C ARG A 95 3.71 -16.50 -9.20
N LEU A 96 4.92 -16.05 -8.88
CA LEU A 96 5.19 -14.62 -8.82
C LEU A 96 5.07 -13.98 -10.22
N SER A 97 4.39 -12.85 -10.32
CA SER A 97 4.27 -12.12 -11.59
C SER A 97 5.62 -11.54 -12.03
N LEU A 98 5.81 -11.47 -13.35
CA LEU A 98 6.93 -10.84 -14.08
C LEU A 98 8.35 -11.36 -13.83
N ILE A 99 8.59 -12.28 -12.90
CA ILE A 99 9.95 -12.71 -12.56
C ILE A 99 10.16 -14.20 -12.78
N ASN A 100 11.41 -14.62 -12.97
CA ASN A 100 11.78 -16.02 -13.03
C ASN A 100 13.07 -16.27 -12.25
N THR A 101 13.01 -17.23 -11.33
CA THR A 101 14.13 -17.72 -10.56
C THR A 101 14.71 -18.98 -11.20
N PRO A 102 15.96 -19.38 -10.88
CA PRO A 102 16.51 -20.64 -11.37
C PRO A 102 15.65 -21.83 -10.94
N GLU A 103 15.39 -22.73 -11.87
CA GLU A 103 14.58 -23.94 -11.67
C GLU A 103 15.40 -25.06 -11.03
N ARG A 104 14.74 -26.12 -10.55
CA ARG A 104 15.43 -27.27 -9.93
C ARG A 104 16.50 -27.82 -10.86
N GLY A 105 17.72 -27.92 -10.34
CA GLY A 105 18.91 -28.39 -11.07
C GLY A 105 19.71 -27.29 -11.76
N GLN A 106 19.26 -26.03 -11.71
CA GLN A 106 20.03 -24.87 -12.17
C GLN A 106 20.82 -24.23 -11.01
N THR A 107 21.94 -23.59 -11.35
CA THR A 107 22.73 -22.80 -10.41
C THR A 107 21.89 -21.66 -9.83
N GLY A 108 21.91 -21.47 -8.51
CA GLY A 108 21.15 -20.42 -7.82
C GLY A 108 19.77 -20.86 -7.32
N PHE A 109 19.32 -22.08 -7.64
CA PHE A 109 18.02 -22.61 -7.20
C PHE A 109 17.89 -22.61 -5.67
N SER A 110 18.89 -23.17 -4.97
CA SER A 110 18.87 -23.30 -3.51
C SER A 110 18.91 -21.95 -2.83
N GLU A 111 19.71 -21.02 -3.36
CA GLU A 111 19.87 -19.66 -2.88
C GLU A 111 18.59 -18.85 -3.03
N ALA A 112 17.94 -18.88 -4.20
CA ALA A 112 16.67 -18.19 -4.44
C ALA A 112 15.53 -18.77 -3.59
N THR A 113 15.50 -20.10 -3.43
CA THR A 113 14.52 -20.79 -2.57
C THR A 113 14.72 -20.40 -1.10
N ALA A 114 15.97 -20.38 -0.62
CA ALA A 114 16.30 -19.98 0.75
C ALA A 114 16.00 -18.51 1.01
N PHE A 115 16.30 -17.63 0.04
CA PHE A 115 15.96 -16.21 0.12
C PHE A 115 14.45 -16.02 0.32
N THR A 116 13.65 -16.72 -0.48
CA THR A 116 12.19 -16.70 -0.38
C THR A 116 11.70 -17.23 0.97
N ALA A 117 12.28 -18.34 1.45
CA ALA A 117 11.93 -18.90 2.75
C ALA A 117 12.31 -17.99 3.94
N ASN A 118 13.39 -17.21 3.81
CA ASN A 118 13.80 -16.25 4.83
C ASN A 118 12.90 -15.02 4.84
N LEU A 119 12.51 -14.52 3.67
CA LEU A 119 11.65 -13.34 3.55
C LEU A 119 10.18 -13.66 3.86
N CYS A 120 9.73 -14.86 3.48
CA CYS A 120 8.36 -15.33 3.64
C CYS A 120 8.35 -16.69 4.37
N PRO A 121 8.65 -16.73 5.69
CA PRO A 121 8.77 -17.98 6.44
C PRO A 121 7.49 -18.81 6.43
N LEU A 122 7.62 -20.13 6.54
CA LEU A 122 6.47 -21.01 6.72
C LEU A 122 5.64 -20.57 7.95
N GLY A 123 4.32 -20.55 7.79
CA GLY A 123 3.38 -20.06 8.81
C GLY A 123 3.22 -18.55 8.88
N SER A 124 4.00 -17.77 8.11
CA SER A 124 3.79 -16.32 8.01
C SER A 124 2.59 -15.98 7.13
N VAL A 125 1.96 -14.84 7.41
CA VAL A 125 0.88 -14.28 6.59
C VAL A 125 1.51 -13.42 5.49
N ILE A 126 1.09 -13.65 4.25
CA ILE A 126 1.48 -12.84 3.10
C ILE A 126 0.27 -12.13 2.49
N LEU A 127 0.54 -10.96 1.92
CA LEU A 127 -0.42 -10.21 1.11
C LEU A 127 -0.23 -10.58 -0.35
N ILE A 128 -1.31 -10.96 -1.01
CA ILE A 128 -1.33 -11.45 -2.39
C ILE A 128 -2.13 -10.43 -3.20
N ASN A 129 -1.50 -9.82 -4.19
CA ASN A 129 -2.17 -8.99 -5.19
C ASN A 129 -2.17 -9.73 -6.52
N GLN A 130 -3.33 -10.26 -6.92
CA GLN A 130 -3.46 -11.01 -8.16
C GLN A 130 -3.22 -10.11 -9.38
N ASP A 131 -2.54 -10.64 -10.38
CA ASP A 131 -2.38 -10.00 -11.69
C ASP A 131 -3.71 -10.07 -12.46
N ASN A 132 -4.39 -8.95 -12.63
CA ASN A 132 -5.71 -8.85 -13.22
C ASN A 132 -5.70 -9.08 -14.73
N LEU A 133 -4.57 -8.78 -15.40
CA LEU A 133 -4.41 -9.01 -16.83
C LEU A 133 -3.95 -10.45 -17.14
N GLN A 134 -3.35 -11.14 -16.16
CA GLN A 134 -2.93 -12.52 -16.26
C GLN A 134 -3.21 -13.28 -14.94
N PRO A 135 -4.47 -13.56 -14.58
CA PRO A 135 -4.80 -14.07 -13.23
C PRO A 135 -4.25 -15.46 -12.92
N TYR A 136 -4.02 -16.28 -13.96
CA TYR A 136 -3.51 -17.65 -13.82
C TYR A 136 -2.49 -17.98 -14.91
N ASP A 137 -1.54 -18.84 -14.56
CA ASP A 137 -0.64 -19.45 -15.53
C ASP A 137 -1.24 -20.72 -16.16
N LYS A 138 -0.52 -21.32 -17.12
CA LYS A 138 -0.93 -22.55 -17.81
C LYS A 138 -1.08 -23.78 -16.91
N TYR A 139 -0.61 -23.73 -15.66
CA TYR A 139 -0.71 -24.81 -14.68
C TYR A 139 -1.79 -24.55 -13.63
N GLY A 140 -2.57 -23.47 -13.78
CA GLY A 140 -3.63 -23.09 -12.85
C GLY A 140 -3.11 -22.49 -11.54
N ARG A 141 -1.86 -22.01 -11.49
CA ARG A 141 -1.35 -21.23 -10.35
C ARG A 141 -1.81 -19.79 -10.51
N MET A 142 -2.19 -19.15 -9.42
CA MET A 142 -2.48 -17.72 -9.38
C MET A 142 -1.20 -16.94 -9.67
N VAL A 143 -1.22 -16.03 -10.64
CA VAL A 143 -0.10 -15.13 -10.89
C VAL A 143 -0.31 -13.88 -10.05
N ALA A 144 0.69 -13.51 -9.25
CA ALA A 144 0.51 -12.43 -8.28
C ALA A 144 1.81 -11.68 -7.95
N LYS A 145 1.65 -10.44 -7.51
CA LYS A 145 2.65 -9.74 -6.70
C LYS A 145 2.44 -10.13 -5.24
N VAL A 146 3.50 -10.57 -4.56
CA VAL A 146 3.43 -11.03 -3.16
C VAL A 146 4.22 -10.07 -2.27
N SER A 147 3.59 -9.64 -1.18
CA SER A 147 4.26 -8.90 -0.11
C SER A 147 4.34 -9.74 1.17
N CYS A 148 5.56 -9.82 1.72
CA CYS A 148 5.86 -10.49 2.97
C CYS A 148 6.29 -9.42 3.97
N ALA A 149 5.46 -9.20 5.00
CA ALA A 149 5.52 -7.99 5.83
C ALA A 149 5.46 -6.71 4.98
N ASP A 150 6.45 -5.84 5.09
CA ASP A 150 6.57 -4.56 4.36
C ASP A 150 7.31 -4.69 3.02
N LYS A 151 7.79 -5.88 2.66
CA LYS A 151 8.64 -6.10 1.48
C LYS A 151 7.90 -6.82 0.36
N VAL A 152 8.14 -6.39 -0.88
CA VAL A 152 7.60 -7.04 -2.10
C VAL A 152 8.57 -8.11 -2.58
N LEU A 153 8.21 -9.38 -2.42
CA LEU A 153 9.07 -10.52 -2.77
C LEU A 153 9.53 -10.49 -4.23
N ASN A 154 8.66 -10.08 -5.17
CA ASN A 154 9.00 -9.97 -6.59
C ASN A 154 10.18 -9.01 -6.83
N SER A 155 10.18 -7.84 -6.17
CA SER A 155 11.27 -6.85 -6.26
C SER A 155 12.51 -7.37 -5.57
N GLU A 156 12.36 -7.88 -4.34
CA GLU A 156 13.47 -8.33 -3.51
C GLU A 156 14.29 -9.44 -4.21
N LEU A 157 13.64 -10.35 -4.93
CA LEU A 157 14.33 -11.37 -5.72
C LEU A 157 15.12 -10.79 -6.90
N LEU A 158 14.62 -9.75 -7.56
CA LEU A 158 15.34 -9.06 -8.64
C LEU A 158 16.53 -8.27 -8.09
N ASP A 159 16.29 -7.48 -7.04
CA ASP A 159 17.29 -6.61 -6.41
C ASP A 159 18.47 -7.43 -5.85
N ASN A 160 18.19 -8.63 -5.33
CA ASN A 160 19.20 -9.56 -4.81
C ASN A 160 19.73 -10.56 -5.85
N LYS A 161 19.43 -10.36 -7.15
CA LYS A 161 19.93 -11.19 -8.27
C LYS A 161 19.55 -12.68 -8.17
N HIS A 162 18.43 -12.97 -7.51
CA HIS A 162 17.85 -14.31 -7.43
C HIS A 162 16.84 -14.57 -8.56
N ALA A 163 16.35 -13.53 -9.22
CA ALA A 163 15.45 -13.63 -10.36
C ALA A 163 15.87 -12.75 -11.55
N ASN A 164 15.32 -13.06 -12.72
CA ASN A 164 15.35 -12.23 -13.91
C ASN A 164 13.93 -11.74 -14.26
N ILE A 165 13.81 -10.55 -14.84
CA ILE A 165 12.54 -10.05 -15.37
C ILE A 165 12.14 -10.82 -16.63
N LEU A 166 10.86 -11.13 -16.76
CA LEU A 166 10.29 -11.78 -17.94
C LEU A 166 9.68 -10.75 -18.88
N LYS A 167 10.51 -10.17 -19.75
CA LYS A 167 10.13 -9.07 -20.66
C LYS A 167 8.93 -9.37 -21.57
N ASN A 168 8.75 -10.63 -21.93
CA ASN A 168 7.64 -11.09 -22.75
C ASN A 168 6.26 -11.01 -22.05
N TYR A 169 6.24 -10.79 -20.74
CA TYR A 169 5.01 -10.60 -19.96
C TYR A 169 4.77 -9.15 -19.53
N CYS A 170 5.70 -8.22 -19.76
CA CYS A 170 5.51 -6.81 -19.37
C CYS A 170 4.26 -6.20 -20.03
N SER A 171 3.95 -6.53 -21.29
CA SER A 171 2.74 -6.03 -21.96
C SER A 171 1.43 -6.70 -21.52
N LYS A 172 1.50 -7.68 -20.61
CA LYS A 172 0.38 -8.53 -20.18
C LYS A 172 0.14 -8.51 -18.67
N SER A 173 0.82 -7.63 -17.95
CA SER A 173 0.75 -7.51 -16.49
C SER A 173 0.63 -6.04 -16.13
N GLU A 174 -0.32 -5.69 -15.26
CA GLU A 174 -0.42 -4.32 -14.74
C GLU A 174 0.80 -3.92 -13.90
N PHE A 175 1.51 -4.91 -13.33
CA PHE A 175 2.68 -4.67 -12.49
C PHE A 175 3.89 -4.17 -13.30
N SER A 176 3.83 -4.23 -14.63
CA SER A 176 4.86 -3.66 -15.51
C SER A 176 5.03 -2.14 -15.36
N ALA A 177 3.98 -1.44 -14.89
CA ALA A 177 4.03 -0.01 -14.64
C ALA A 177 4.71 0.36 -13.31
N GLU A 178 5.01 -0.62 -12.45
CA GLU A 178 5.63 -0.37 -11.15
C GLU A 178 7.13 -0.06 -11.30
N SER A 179 7.66 0.73 -10.37
CA SER A 179 9.06 1.17 -10.39
C SER A 179 10.04 0.00 -10.44
N TRP A 180 9.82 -1.04 -9.63
CA TRP A 180 10.68 -2.22 -9.61
C TRP A 180 10.67 -2.94 -10.96
N ALA A 181 9.52 -3.13 -11.61
CA ALA A 181 9.48 -3.80 -12.90
C ALA A 181 10.19 -2.97 -13.99
N ARG A 182 9.96 -1.65 -14.01
CA ARG A 182 10.60 -0.73 -14.97
C ARG A 182 12.12 -0.66 -14.81
N ASN A 183 12.61 -0.68 -13.57
CA ASN A 183 14.05 -0.64 -13.29
C ASN A 183 14.79 -1.86 -13.86
N PHE A 184 14.12 -2.98 -14.05
CA PHE A 184 14.70 -4.20 -14.63
C PHE A 184 14.38 -4.39 -16.12
N GLY A 185 13.63 -3.48 -16.73
CA GLY A 185 13.41 -3.45 -18.18
C GLY A 185 12.08 -4.04 -18.65
N CYS A 186 11.05 -4.02 -17.80
CA CYS A 186 9.76 -3.55 -18.27
C CYS A 186 9.83 -2.02 -18.52
#